data_AF-A0A126QD47-F1
#
_entry.id   AF-A0A126QD47-F1
#
_cell.length_a   1.000
_cell.length_b   1.000
_cell.length_c   1.000
_cell.angle_alpha   90.00
_cell.angle_beta   90.00
_cell.angle_gamma   90.00
#
_symmetry.space_group_name_H-M   'P 1'
#
loop_
_entity.id
_entity.type
_entity.pdbx_description
1 polymer ?
#
loop_
_entity_poly.entity_id
_entity_poly.type
_entity_poly.pdbx_seq_one_letter_code
_entity_poly.pdbx_strand_id
1 'polypeptide(L)'
;MYHCKGTLRVDGKDSHFLIHETQEEDDDRTRIYTSTEMDGAIQYGKPGKRTPMWLSSIMKKEMKYLNDILHGMKPTEEFEKLLTGEAARAAIATADACTKSRYENRKVEVAEITG
;
A
#
# COMPACT_ATOMS: atom_id res chain seq x y z
N MET A 1 10.86 2.74 -13.70
CA MET A 1 10.74 2.07 -12.39
C MET A 1 9.95 0.79 -12.59
N TYR A 2 10.51 -0.18 -13.31
CA TYR A 2 9.76 -1.34 -13.84
C TYR A 2 10.20 -2.67 -13.21
N HIS A 3 11.45 -2.74 -12.75
CA HIS A 3 12.00 -3.93 -12.10
C HIS A 3 11.80 -3.84 -10.60
N CYS A 4 10.95 -4.70 -10.06
CA CYS A 4 10.68 -4.80 -8.63
C CYS A 4 11.91 -5.40 -7.94
N LYS A 5 12.58 -4.59 -7.13
CA LYS A 5 13.64 -4.99 -6.20
C LYS A 5 13.96 -3.83 -5.27
N GLY A 6 14.37 -4.14 -4.05
CA GLY A 6 14.97 -3.18 -3.14
C GLY A 6 16.44 -2.99 -3.50
N THR A 7 16.91 -1.75 -3.52
CA THR A 7 18.34 -1.42 -3.68
C THR A 7 18.81 -0.67 -2.44
N LEU A 8 19.83 -1.20 -1.78
CA LEU A 8 20.48 -0.57 -0.64
C LEU A 8 21.90 -0.17 -1.02
N ARG A 9 22.18 1.14 -0.95
CA ARG A 9 23.49 1.75 -1.20
C ARG A 9 24.18 2.04 0.12
N VAL A 10 25.32 1.39 0.39
CA VAL A 10 26.17 1.67 1.56
C VAL A 10 27.63 1.78 1.10
N ASP A 11 28.32 2.85 1.48
CA ASP A 11 29.72 3.13 1.12
C ASP A 11 30.03 2.97 -0.38
N GLY A 12 29.09 3.45 -1.22
CA GLY A 12 29.21 3.36 -2.67
C GLY A 12 28.95 1.98 -3.28
N LYS A 13 28.59 0.96 -2.47
CA LYS A 13 28.23 -0.38 -2.92
C LYS A 13 26.72 -0.58 -2.93
N ASP A 14 26.22 -1.21 -3.97
CA ASP A 14 24.82 -1.66 -4.07
C ASP A 14 24.66 -3.11 -3.60
N SER A 15 23.62 -3.33 -2.80
CA SER A 15 23.06 -4.65 -2.54
C SER A 15 21.57 -4.64 -2.92
N HIS A 16 21.04 -5.83 -3.21
CA HIS A 16 19.65 -5.98 -3.60
C HIS A 16 18.93 -6.92 -2.64
N PHE A 17 17.65 -6.65 -2.40
CA PHE A 17 16.77 -7.49 -1.59
C PHE A 17 15.37 -7.53 -2.19
N LEU A 18 14.59 -8.54 -1.81
CA LEU A 18 13.22 -8.72 -2.30
C LEU A 18 12.29 -7.65 -1.71
N ILE A 19 11.41 -7.09 -2.53
CA ILE A 19 10.34 -6.20 -2.04
C ILE A 19 9.17 -7.03 -1.52
N HIS A 20 8.87 -8.13 -2.20
CA HIS A 20 7.84 -9.07 -1.83
C HIS A 20 8.43 -10.32 -1.16
N GLU A 21 7.59 -11.26 -0.74
CA GLU A 21 8.04 -12.38 0.10
C GLU A 21 8.93 -13.36 -0.69
N THR A 22 8.73 -13.45 -2.00
CA THR A 22 9.49 -14.34 -2.87
C THR A 22 9.92 -13.66 -4.17
N GLN A 23 10.92 -14.24 -4.83
CA GLN A 23 11.37 -13.78 -6.14
C GLN A 23 10.24 -13.87 -7.19
N GLU A 24 9.39 -14.88 -7.12
CA GLU A 24 8.27 -15.02 -8.06
C GLU A 24 7.27 -13.86 -7.95
N GLU A 25 7.04 -13.31 -6.75
CA GLU A 25 6.16 -12.16 -6.55
C GLU A 25 6.76 -10.86 -7.13
N ASP A 26 8.06 -10.66 -6.94
CA ASP A 26 8.81 -9.53 -7.54
C ASP A 26 8.87 -9.65 -9.07
N ASP A 27 9.05 -10.85 -9.60
CA ASP A 27 9.05 -11.14 -11.04
C ASP A 27 7.65 -10.93 -11.64
N ASP A 28 6.60 -11.40 -10.98
CA ASP A 28 5.20 -11.17 -11.38
C ASP A 28 4.89 -9.67 -11.46
N ARG A 29 5.28 -8.91 -10.44
CA ARG A 29 5.12 -7.45 -10.44
C ARG A 29 5.92 -6.79 -11.55
N THR A 30 7.18 -7.17 -11.73
CA THR A 30 8.03 -6.66 -12.82
C THR A 30 7.36 -6.90 -14.17
N ARG A 31 6.90 -8.12 -14.43
CA ARG A 31 6.19 -8.51 -15.66
C ARG A 31 4.91 -7.71 -15.87
N ILE A 32 4.11 -7.49 -14.82
CA ILE A 32 2.88 -6.68 -14.93
C ILE A 32 3.22 -5.26 -15.35
N TYR A 33 4.15 -4.60 -14.66
CA TYR A 33 4.47 -3.20 -14.92
C TYR A 33 5.27 -2.97 -16.21
N THR A 34 6.00 -3.97 -16.72
CA THR A 34 6.62 -3.92 -18.05
C THR A 34 5.63 -4.20 -19.18
N SER A 35 4.60 -5.04 -18.94
CA SER A 35 3.62 -5.41 -19.97
C SER A 35 2.47 -4.40 -20.16
N THR A 36 2.13 -3.60 -19.14
CA THR A 36 1.00 -2.66 -19.17
C THR A 36 1.36 -1.25 -19.69
N GLU A 37 2.47 -1.08 -20.42
CA GLU A 37 2.98 0.25 -20.83
C GLU A 37 2.00 1.12 -21.64
N MET A 38 0.90 0.56 -22.17
CA MET A 38 -0.08 1.31 -22.97
C MET A 38 -1.45 1.56 -22.33
N ASP A 39 -1.81 0.88 -21.22
CA ASP A 39 -3.11 1.12 -20.56
C ASP A 39 -3.11 0.72 -19.06
N GLY A 40 -2.85 1.71 -18.20
CA GLY A 40 -2.92 1.56 -16.75
C GLY A 40 -4.33 1.22 -16.22
N ALA A 41 -5.39 1.43 -17.01
CA ALA A 41 -6.76 1.05 -16.60
C ALA A 41 -6.91 -0.46 -16.44
N ILE A 42 -6.06 -1.26 -17.09
CA ILE A 42 -6.08 -2.74 -17.00
C ILE A 42 -5.78 -3.21 -15.57
N GLN A 43 -5.03 -2.43 -14.79
CA GLN A 43 -4.64 -2.75 -13.41
C GLN A 43 -5.81 -2.65 -12.41
N TYR A 44 -6.92 -2.00 -12.77
CA TYR A 44 -8.10 -1.95 -11.91
C TYR A 44 -8.87 -3.27 -11.93
N GLY A 45 -9.23 -3.72 -10.73
CA GLY A 45 -10.03 -4.91 -10.51
C GLY A 45 -11.45 -4.79 -11.08
N LYS A 46 -12.01 -5.91 -11.50
CA LYS A 46 -13.43 -6.05 -11.87
C LYS A 46 -13.88 -7.50 -11.59
N PRO A 47 -15.18 -7.79 -11.44
CA PRO A 47 -15.66 -9.15 -11.24
C PRO A 47 -15.09 -10.12 -12.29
N GLY A 48 -14.64 -11.28 -11.84
CA GLY A 48 -14.02 -12.31 -12.68
C GLY A 48 -12.53 -12.14 -12.97
N LYS A 49 -11.89 -11.02 -12.59
CA LYS A 49 -10.43 -10.88 -12.65
C LYS A 49 -9.76 -11.43 -11.38
N ARG A 50 -8.61 -12.09 -11.55
CA ARG A 50 -7.72 -12.48 -10.44
C ARG A 50 -6.76 -11.35 -10.11
N THR A 51 -6.38 -11.24 -8.84
CA THR A 51 -5.36 -10.29 -8.37
C THR A 51 -3.94 -10.79 -8.73
N PRO A 52 -2.97 -9.87 -8.89
CA PRO A 52 -1.54 -10.20 -8.95
C PRO A 52 -1.05 -10.99 -7.74
N MET A 53 0.06 -11.72 -7.87
CA MET A 53 0.58 -12.58 -6.80
C MET A 53 0.89 -11.78 -5.52
N TRP A 54 1.67 -10.70 -5.67
CA TRP A 54 2.04 -9.82 -4.55
C TRP A 54 0.84 -9.24 -3.82
N LEU A 55 -0.26 -8.91 -4.53
CA LEU A 55 -1.48 -8.39 -3.92
C LEU A 55 -2.28 -9.51 -3.23
N SER A 56 -2.36 -10.69 -3.83
CA SER A 56 -3.03 -11.84 -3.22
C SER A 56 -2.36 -12.27 -1.91
N SER A 57 -1.03 -12.28 -1.87
CA SER A 57 -0.28 -12.69 -0.68
C SER A 57 -0.46 -11.73 0.48
N ILE A 58 -0.42 -10.41 0.25
CA ILE A 58 -0.67 -9.44 1.32
C ILE A 58 -2.13 -9.48 1.82
N MET A 59 -3.11 -9.69 0.92
CA MET A 59 -4.51 -9.88 1.32
C MET A 59 -4.69 -11.10 2.24
N LYS A 60 -4.00 -12.22 1.96
CA LYS A 60 -4.04 -13.40 2.83
C LYS A 60 -3.45 -13.10 4.21
N LYS A 61 -2.33 -12.36 4.26
CA LYS A 61 -1.71 -11.94 5.53
C LYS A 61 -2.62 -11.03 6.33
N GLU A 62 -3.24 -10.05 5.68
CA GLU A 62 -4.20 -9.12 6.29
C GLU A 62 -5.42 -9.87 6.87
N MET A 63 -6.04 -10.77 6.10
CA MET A 63 -7.19 -11.55 6.56
C MET A 63 -6.83 -12.51 7.69
N LYS A 64 -5.63 -13.09 7.66
CA LYS A 64 -5.13 -13.89 8.78
C LYS A 64 -4.97 -13.03 10.04
N TYR A 65 -4.34 -11.85 9.92
CA TYR A 65 -4.14 -10.95 11.05
C TYR A 65 -5.49 -10.52 11.66
N LEU A 66 -6.44 -10.11 10.82
CA LEU A 66 -7.80 -9.82 11.27
C LEU A 66 -8.43 -11.01 12.00
N ASN A 67 -8.38 -12.20 11.41
CA ASN A 67 -8.94 -13.41 12.03
C ASN A 67 -8.31 -13.68 13.40
N ASP A 68 -6.99 -13.58 13.51
CA ASP A 68 -6.30 -13.87 14.76
C ASP A 68 -6.65 -12.84 15.85
N ILE A 69 -6.79 -11.55 15.50
CA ILE A 69 -7.29 -10.50 16.41
C ILE A 69 -8.70 -10.83 16.91
N LEU A 70 -9.59 -11.25 16.00
CA LEU A 70 -10.96 -11.66 16.35
C LEU A 70 -11.00 -12.90 17.27
N HIS A 71 -9.93 -13.70 17.28
CA HIS A 71 -9.75 -14.85 18.17
C HIS A 71 -8.93 -14.53 19.43
N GLY A 72 -8.69 -13.25 19.73
CA GLY A 72 -8.07 -12.82 21.00
C GLY A 72 -6.57 -12.61 20.96
N MET A 73 -5.94 -12.60 19.78
CA MET A 73 -4.58 -12.08 19.64
C MET A 73 -4.55 -10.60 20.07
N LYS A 74 -3.49 -10.20 20.78
CA LYS A 74 -3.25 -8.78 21.07
C LYS A 74 -2.63 -8.09 19.86
N PRO A 75 -3.06 -6.85 19.52
CA PRO A 75 -2.46 -6.09 18.43
C PRO A 75 -0.95 -5.89 18.64
N THR A 76 -0.18 -5.99 17.56
CA THR A 76 1.22 -5.51 17.55
C THR A 76 1.24 -3.98 17.45
N GLU A 77 2.30 -3.37 17.99
CA GLU A 77 2.50 -1.91 17.95
C GLU A 77 2.44 -1.35 16.52
N GLU A 78 2.99 -2.09 15.56
CA GLU A 78 2.99 -1.72 14.14
C GLU A 78 1.58 -1.51 13.56
N PHE A 79 0.60 -2.34 13.96
CA PHE A 79 -0.75 -2.33 13.39
C PHE A 79 -1.82 -1.76 14.32
N GLU A 80 -1.46 -1.32 15.52
CA GLU A 80 -2.40 -0.82 16.53
C GLU A 80 -3.29 0.31 15.99
N LYS A 81 -2.69 1.25 15.25
CA LYS A 81 -3.40 2.41 14.68
C LYS A 81 -4.46 2.05 13.64
N LEU A 82 -4.38 0.84 13.06
CA LEU A 82 -5.40 0.32 12.14
C LEU A 82 -6.67 -0.12 12.90
N LEU A 83 -6.58 -0.35 14.22
CA LEU A 83 -7.68 -0.81 15.07
C LEU A 83 -8.28 0.31 15.94
N THR A 84 -7.49 1.32 16.31
CA THR A 84 -7.97 2.49 17.09
C THR A 84 -8.76 3.50 16.25
N GLY A 85 -8.69 3.36 14.92
CA GLY A 85 -9.23 4.32 13.96
C GLY A 85 -8.37 5.57 13.78
N GLU A 86 -7.20 5.65 14.41
CA GLU A 86 -6.25 6.77 14.22
C GLU A 86 -5.82 6.87 12.75
N ALA A 87 -5.35 5.75 12.18
CA ALA A 87 -4.88 5.73 10.79
C ALA A 87 -6.00 6.07 9.79
N ALA A 88 -7.20 5.54 10.01
CA ALA A 88 -8.36 5.80 9.17
C ALA A 88 -8.76 7.29 9.19
N ARG A 89 -8.87 7.89 10.39
CA ARG A 89 -9.22 9.31 10.53
C ARG A 89 -8.14 10.22 9.96
N ALA A 90 -6.86 9.94 10.21
CA ALA A 90 -5.75 10.73 9.71
C ALA A 90 -5.67 10.72 8.17
N ALA A 91 -5.88 9.55 7.56
CA ALA A 91 -5.87 9.41 6.11
C ALA A 91 -6.99 10.22 5.44
N ILE A 92 -8.23 10.09 5.93
CA ILE A 92 -9.38 10.82 5.37
C ILE A 92 -9.27 12.31 5.65
N ALA A 93 -8.88 12.73 6.85
CA ALA A 93 -8.70 14.15 7.17
C ALA A 93 -7.69 14.84 6.24
N THR A 94 -6.58 14.15 5.94
CA THR A 94 -5.58 14.66 5.00
C THR A 94 -6.11 14.68 3.56
N ALA A 95 -6.81 13.64 3.13
CA ALA A 95 -7.43 13.59 1.81
C ALA A 95 -8.46 14.72 1.60
N ASP A 96 -9.26 15.01 2.61
CA ASP A 96 -10.22 16.12 2.62
C ASP A 96 -9.50 17.47 2.58
N ALA A 97 -8.42 17.65 3.35
CA ALA A 97 -7.61 18.85 3.31
C ALA A 97 -6.98 19.07 1.92
N CYS A 98 -6.44 18.02 1.29
CA CYS A 98 -5.91 18.07 -0.08
C CYS A 98 -7.01 18.38 -1.11
N THR A 99 -8.19 17.77 -0.95
CA THR A 99 -9.34 18.02 -1.81
C THR A 99 -9.77 19.49 -1.71
N LYS A 100 -9.93 20.00 -0.49
CA LYS A 100 -10.24 21.41 -0.21
C LYS A 100 -9.17 22.34 -0.77
N SER A 101 -7.90 22.04 -0.54
CA SER A 101 -6.76 22.82 -1.06
C SER A 101 -6.79 22.93 -2.58
N ARG A 102 -7.08 21.83 -3.28
CA ARG A 102 -7.20 21.81 -4.73
C ARG A 102 -8.37 22.65 -5.23
N TYR A 103 -9.54 22.54 -4.60
CA TYR A 103 -10.75 23.25 -5.06
C TYR A 103 -10.77 24.73 -4.65
N GLU A 104 -10.14 25.10 -3.53
CA GLU A 104 -10.03 26.49 -3.05
C GLU A 104 -8.74 27.18 -3.50
N ASN A 105 -7.84 26.47 -4.17
CA ASN A 105 -6.54 26.96 -4.65
C ASN A 105 -5.72 27.69 -3.56
N ARG A 106 -5.68 27.11 -2.36
CA ARG A 106 -4.91 27.65 -1.22
C ARG A 106 -4.34 26.52 -0.37
N LYS A 107 -3.37 26.86 0.48
CA LYS A 107 -2.94 25.95 1.55
C LYS A 107 -4.08 25.77 2.56
N VAL A 108 -4.24 24.54 3.04
CA VAL A 108 -5.25 24.13 4.03
C VAL A 108 -4.51 23.39 5.13
N GLU A 109 -4.69 23.82 6.37
CA GLU A 109 -4.17 23.11 7.53
C GLU A 109 -5.08 21.93 7.86
N VAL A 110 -4.53 20.78 8.26
CA VAL A 110 -5.34 19.59 8.64
C VAL A 110 -6.26 19.88 9.84
N ALA A 111 -5.86 20.83 10.69
CA ALA A 111 -6.69 21.35 11.78
C ALA A 111 -8.04 21.92 11.29
N GLU A 112 -8.10 22.48 10.07
CA GLU A 112 -9.36 22.97 9.49
C GLU A 112 -10.38 21.85 9.20
N ILE A 113 -9.92 20.60 9.11
CA ILE A 113 -10.78 19.42 8.88
C ILE A 113 -11.12 18.73 10.21
N THR A 114 -10.18 18.71 11.14
CA THR A 114 -10.28 17.93 12.38
C THR A 114 -10.93 18.69 13.55
N GLY A 115 -10.97 20.02 13.49
CA GLY A 115 -11.55 20.87 14.54
C GLY A 115 -10.53 21.29 15.58
#